data_AF-A0ABD5DEJ5-F1
#
_entry.id   AF-A0ABD5DEJ5-F1
#
_cell.length_a   1.000
_cell.length_b   1.000
_cell.length_c   1.000
_cell.angle_alpha   90.00
_cell.angle_beta   90.00
_cell.angle_gamma   90.00
#
_symmetry.space_group_name_H-M   'P 1'
#
loop_
_entity.id
_entity.type
_entity.pdbx_description
1 polymer ?
#
loop_
_entity_poly.entity_id
_entity_poly.type
_entity_poly.pdbx_seq_one_letter_code
_entity_poly.pdbx_strand_id
1 'polypeptide(L)'
;GTSSTKYMPFIIQDNQVVMNSDVFIKNLTAANFKAKSLTAELFNVDKLSAITGELGTLITYKDPSQPQKARMVISGTALKLYDDNNIERIYIGL
;
A
#
# COMPACT_ATOMS: atom_id res chain seq x y z
N GLY A 1 -19.85 -37.27 22.55
CA GLY A 1 -19.74 -35.85 22.17
C GLY A 1 -19.80 -35.77 20.66
N THR A 2 -20.83 -35.15 20.10
CA THR A 2 -20.95 -34.98 18.65
C THR A 2 -20.14 -33.75 18.23
N SER A 3 -18.99 -33.99 17.61
CA SER A 3 -18.26 -32.94 16.89
C SER A 3 -19.10 -32.51 15.71
N SER A 4 -19.75 -31.36 15.82
CA SER A 4 -20.45 -30.71 14.72
C SER A 4 -19.39 -30.10 13.81
N THR A 5 -19.04 -30.79 12.72
CA THR A 5 -18.37 -30.14 11.60
C THR A 5 -19.40 -29.22 10.94
N LYS A 6 -19.45 -27.96 11.39
CA LYS A 6 -20.24 -26.92 10.73
C LYS A 6 -19.68 -26.75 9.33
N TYR A 7 -20.42 -27.21 8.31
CA TYR A 7 -20.08 -26.97 6.92
C TYR A 7 -20.04 -25.46 6.68
N MET A 8 -18.84 -24.93 6.38
CA MET A 8 -18.68 -23.55 5.93
C MET A 8 -18.73 -23.54 4.41
N PRO A 9 -19.71 -22.86 3.78
CA PRO A 9 -19.77 -22.79 2.33
C PRO A 9 -18.57 -21.97 1.83
N PHE A 10 -17.83 -22.54 0.88
CA PHE A 10 -16.77 -21.85 0.15
C PHE A 10 -16.93 -22.13 -1.35
N ILE A 11 -16.50 -21.19 -2.18
CA ILE A 11 -16.53 -21.30 -3.63
C ILE A 11 -15.08 -21.34 -4.12
N ILE A 12 -14.72 -22.36 -4.89
CA ILE A 12 -13.43 -22.44 -5.57
C ILE A 12 -13.61 -21.94 -6.99
N GLN A 13 -12.86 -20.91 -7.38
CA GLN A 13 -12.80 -20.39 -8.75
C GLN A 13 -11.33 -20.26 -9.15
N ASP A 14 -10.87 -21.09 -10.08
CA ASP A 14 -9.49 -21.13 -10.56
C ASP A 14 -8.45 -21.12 -9.42
N ASN A 15 -7.80 -19.97 -9.18
CA ASN A 15 -6.78 -19.74 -8.16
C ASN A 15 -7.31 -19.02 -6.91
N GLN A 16 -8.62 -18.98 -6.68
CA GLN A 16 -9.24 -18.27 -5.57
C GLN A 16 -10.21 -19.15 -4.80
N VAL A 17 -10.26 -18.94 -3.49
CA VAL A 17 -11.28 -19.50 -2.60
C VAL A 17 -12.02 -18.33 -1.96
N VAL A 18 -13.33 -18.29 -2.14
CA VAL A 18 -14.19 -17.29 -1.50
C VAL A 18 -14.89 -17.92 -0.30
N MET A 19 -14.78 -17.31 0.87
CA MET A 19 -15.34 -17.81 2.12
C MET A 19 -15.77 -16.63 2.98
N ASN A 20 -17.05 -16.56 3.38
CA ASN A 20 -17.60 -15.48 4.22
C ASN A 20 -17.30 -14.04 3.73
N SER A 21 -17.24 -13.81 2.42
CA SER A 21 -16.85 -12.54 1.76
C SER A 21 -15.34 -12.26 1.72
N ASP A 22 -14.51 -13.11 2.32
CA ASP A 22 -13.06 -13.07 2.15
C ASP A 22 -12.65 -13.82 0.88
N VAL A 23 -11.63 -13.33 0.18
CA VAL A 23 -11.05 -13.96 -1.01
C VAL A 23 -9.61 -14.38 -0.72
N PHE A 24 -9.36 -15.68 -0.77
CA PHE A 24 -8.04 -16.27 -0.60
C PHE A 24 -7.46 -16.61 -1.97
N ILE A 25 -6.41 -15.92 -2.38
CA ILE A 25 -5.75 -16.13 -3.67
C ILE A 25 -4.60 -17.12 -3.49
N LYS A 26 -4.68 -18.28 -4.15
CA LYS A 26 -3.55 -19.22 -4.28
C LYS A 26 -2.47 -18.62 -5.17
N ASN A 27 -1.22 -18.79 -4.76
CA ASN A 27 -0.02 -18.34 -5.50
C ASN A 27 0.02 -16.82 -5.73
N LEU A 28 -0.45 -16.01 -4.78
CA LEU A 28 -0.19 -14.57 -4.81
C LEU A 28 1.31 -14.32 -4.66
N THR A 29 1.89 -13.59 -5.60
CA THR A 29 3.30 -13.21 -5.66
C THR A 29 3.40 -11.71 -5.92
N ALA A 30 4.57 -11.12 -5.70
CA ALA A 30 4.80 -9.72 -6.06
C ALA A 30 4.57 -9.45 -7.57
N ALA A 31 4.72 -10.46 -8.43
CA ALA A 31 4.55 -10.33 -9.89
C ALA A 31 3.08 -10.27 -10.33
N ASN A 32 2.15 -10.83 -9.55
CA ASN A 32 0.73 -10.87 -9.89
C ASN A 32 -0.16 -10.04 -8.94
N PHE A 33 0.43 -9.44 -7.91
CA PHE A 33 -0.26 -8.50 -7.03
C PHE A 33 -0.37 -7.12 -7.69
N LYS A 34 -1.59 -6.67 -7.97
CA LYS A 34 -1.89 -5.33 -8.50
C LYS A 34 -2.95 -4.68 -7.62
N ALA A 35 -2.62 -3.54 -7.02
CA ALA A 35 -3.56 -2.76 -6.23
C ALA A 35 -3.58 -1.31 -6.74
N LYS A 36 -4.78 -0.72 -6.82
CA LYS A 36 -4.92 0.71 -7.14
C LYS A 36 -4.40 1.61 -6.01
N SER A 37 -4.60 1.16 -4.77
CA SER A 37 -4.12 1.83 -3.56
C SER A 37 -3.98 0.82 -2.43
N LEU A 38 -2.97 1.01 -1.59
CA LEU A 38 -2.83 0.35 -0.29
C LEU A 38 -2.86 1.44 0.78
N THR A 39 -3.81 1.37 1.69
CA THR A 39 -3.83 2.25 2.86
C THR A 39 -2.85 1.71 3.90
N ALA A 40 -2.41 2.56 4.84
CA ALA A 40 -1.53 2.12 5.92
C ALA A 40 -2.18 1.00 6.77
N GLU A 41 -3.50 1.03 6.94
CA GLU A 41 -4.27 -0.02 7.62
C GLU A 41 -4.22 -1.36 6.86
N LEU A 42 -4.27 -1.33 5.52
CA LEU A 42 -4.15 -2.52 4.67
C LEU A 42 -2.69 -2.95 4.47
N PHE A 43 -1.73 -2.06 4.69
CA PHE A 43 -0.29 -2.33 4.65
C PHE A 43 0.26 -2.58 6.07
N ASN A 44 -0.42 -3.45 6.83
CA ASN A 44 0.02 -3.85 8.15
C ASN A 44 1.17 -4.87 8.04
N VAL A 45 2.40 -4.37 8.11
CA VAL A 45 3.62 -5.19 8.11
C VAL A 45 4.45 -4.87 9.36
N ASP A 46 4.97 -5.90 10.03
CA ASP A 46 5.79 -5.71 11.24
C ASP A 46 7.05 -4.87 10.97
N LYS A 47 7.55 -4.91 9.73
CA LYS A 47 8.71 -4.14 9.27
C LYS A 47 8.65 -3.90 7.76
N LEU A 48 8.76 -2.63 7.34
CA LEU A 48 9.06 -2.25 5.96
C LEU A 48 10.52 -1.80 5.88
N SER A 49 11.39 -2.64 5.32
CA SER A 49 12.84 -2.36 5.25
C SER A 49 13.25 -1.58 4.01
N ALA A 50 12.54 -1.74 2.89
CA ALA A 50 12.84 -1.05 1.64
C ALA A 50 11.62 -1.05 0.69
N ILE A 51 11.51 -0.01 -0.14
CA ILE A 51 10.64 0.01 -1.32
C ILE A 51 11.57 0.04 -2.53
N THR A 52 11.50 -0.98 -3.37
CA THR A 52 12.32 -1.08 -4.60
C THR A 52 11.39 -1.29 -5.79
N GLY A 53 11.54 -0.46 -6.83
CA GLY A 53 10.71 -0.48 -8.02
C GLY A 53 10.82 0.80 -8.83
N GLU A 54 10.26 0.81 -10.02
CA GLU A 54 10.15 2.01 -10.87
C GLU A 54 9.03 2.91 -10.34
N LEU A 55 9.33 3.69 -9.31
CA LEU A 55 8.39 4.62 -8.70
C LEU A 55 8.37 5.93 -9.50
N GLY A 56 7.20 6.34 -9.99
CA GLY A 56 7.05 7.65 -10.64
C GLY A 56 7.16 8.81 -9.64
N THR A 57 6.50 8.68 -8.49
CA THR A 57 6.51 9.71 -7.43
C THR A 57 6.32 9.08 -6.05
N LEU A 58 7.18 9.43 -5.10
CA LEU A 58 7.04 9.13 -3.68
C LEU A 58 6.77 10.43 -2.92
N ILE A 59 5.68 10.47 -2.14
CA ILE A 59 5.34 11.61 -1.29
C ILE A 59 5.20 11.12 0.15
N THR A 60 5.91 11.76 1.06
CA THR A 60 5.69 11.58 2.51
C THR A 60 5.11 12.86 3.09
N TYR A 61 4.00 12.72 3.83
CA TYR A 61 3.30 13.83 4.46
C TYR A 61 3.62 13.84 5.95
N LYS A 62 3.80 15.04 6.53
CA LYS A 62 3.77 15.21 7.99
C LYS A 62 2.38 14.87 8.56
N ASP A 63 1.33 15.32 7.87
CA ASP A 63 -0.07 15.05 8.17
C ASP A 63 -0.82 14.70 6.87
N PRO A 64 -1.23 13.43 6.66
CA PRO A 64 -1.95 13.00 5.46
C PRO A 64 -3.30 13.70 5.24
N SER A 65 -3.92 14.23 6.30
CA SER A 65 -5.17 15.00 6.17
C SER A 65 -4.93 16.41 5.60
N GLN A 66 -3.67 16.85 5.53
CA GLN A 66 -3.25 18.17 5.04
C GLN A 66 -2.16 18.04 3.96
N PRO A 67 -2.46 17.41 2.81
CA PRO A 67 -1.47 16.96 1.83
C PRO A 67 -0.68 18.10 1.14
N GLN A 68 -1.14 19.35 1.26
CA GLN A 68 -0.44 20.51 0.68
C GLN A 68 0.48 21.22 1.67
N LYS A 69 0.57 20.78 2.93
CA LYS A 69 1.50 21.36 3.91
C LYS A 69 2.86 20.66 3.86
N ALA A 70 3.52 20.55 5.01
CA ALA A 70 4.85 19.99 5.11
C ALA A 70 4.88 18.56 4.56
N ARG A 71 5.70 18.37 3.53
CA ARG A 71 5.84 17.10 2.80
C ARG A 71 7.20 17.02 2.12
N MET A 72 7.65 15.79 1.89
CA MET A 72 8.76 15.50 0.98
C MET A 72 8.20 14.86 -0.28
N VAL A 73 8.69 15.29 -1.44
CA VAL A 73 8.31 14.74 -2.76
C VAL A 73 9.59 14.29 -3.46
N ILE A 74 9.64 13.03 -3.88
CA ILE A 74 10.68 12.48 -4.75
C ILE A 74 10.00 12.07 -6.05
N SER A 75 10.32 12.72 -7.15
CA SER A 75 9.67 12.49 -8.45
C SER A 75 10.64 12.73 -9.59
N GLY A 76 10.73 11.80 -10.53
CA GLY A 76 11.70 11.89 -11.62
C GLY A 76 13.13 12.04 -11.10
N THR A 77 13.80 13.13 -11.47
CA THR A 77 15.18 13.46 -11.04
C THR A 77 15.25 14.39 -9.84
N ALA A 78 14.13 14.72 -9.19
CA ALA A 78 14.07 15.75 -8.16
C ALA A 78 13.57 15.24 -6.80
N LEU A 79 14.18 15.76 -5.74
CA LEU A 79 13.75 15.69 -4.36
C LEU A 79 13.41 17.11 -3.89
N LYS A 80 12.23 17.27 -3.28
CA LYS A 80 11.70 18.55 -2.80
C LYS A 80 11.18 18.43 -1.37
N LEU A 81 11.45 19.41 -0.52
CA LEU A 81 10.80 19.54 0.79
C LEU A 81 10.01 20.84 0.86
N TYR A 82 8.76 20.74 1.28
CA TYR A 82 7.87 21.86 1.55
C TYR A 82 7.66 22.02 3.05
N ASP A 83 7.46 23.25 3.51
CA ASP A 83 7.08 23.55 4.89
C ASP A 83 5.56 23.57 5.12
N ASP A 84 5.14 23.90 6.35
CA ASP A 84 3.73 23.97 6.73
C ASP A 84 2.91 25.05 5.97
N ASN A 85 3.58 26.01 5.34
CA ASN A 85 2.97 27.06 4.52
C ASN A 85 2.97 26.73 3.02
N ASN A 86 3.28 25.48 2.65
CA ASN A 86 3.44 25.03 1.27
C ASN A 86 4.57 25.75 0.50
N ILE A 87 5.59 26.25 1.21
CA ILE A 87 6.75 26.89 0.61
C ILE A 87 7.84 25.84 0.44
N GLU A 88 8.38 25.72 -0.76
CA GLU A 88 9.55 24.86 -1.03
C GLU A 88 10.77 25.40 -0.28
N ARG A 89 11.41 24.55 0.53
CA ARG A 89 12.58 24.88 1.34
C ARG A 89 13.85 24.20 0.86
N ILE A 90 13.71 23.04 0.24
CA ILE A 90 14.82 22.27 -0.33
C ILE A 90 14.41 21.79 -1.71
N TYR A 91 15.30 21.96 -2.67
CA TYR A 91 15.25 21.36 -3.99
C TYR A 91 16.61 20.75 -4.31
N ILE A 92 16.62 19.46 -4.63
CA ILE A 92 17.79 18.75 -5.14
C ILE A 92 17.35 18.04 -6.41
N GLY A 93 17.86 18.44 -7.56
CA GLY A 93 17.52 17.83 -8.85
C GLY A 93 18.50 18.21 -9.94
N LEU A 94 18.48 17.41 -11.02
CA LEU A 94 19.19 17.66 -12.27
C LEU A 94 18.36 18.54 -13.21
#